data_AF-A0AA38HMC0-F1
#
_entry.id   AF-A0AA38HMC0-F1
#
_cell.length_a   1.000
_cell.length_b   1.000
_cell.length_c   1.000
_cell.angle_alpha   90.00
_cell.angle_beta   90.00
_cell.angle_gamma   90.00
#
_symmetry.space_group_name_H-M   'P 1'
#
loop_
_entity.id
_entity.type
_entity.pdbx_description
1 polymer ?
#
loop_
_entity_poly.entity_id
_entity_poly.type
_entity_poly.pdbx_seq_one_letter_code
_entity_poly.pdbx_strand_id
1 'polypeptide(L)'
;MWPEVDRARSENRHELVLGGADISQRLKKEGLDAKIFELIGLNYLDIHETSLENLPDNISKLSNLQSLVLHSNKFENFNINITRLEKLKLLDLSRNCLKEIPAEITNLSNIITFNFANNNLEHFPKLVSNRKLTVLDLSNNKLKTFPDVCYEELSNLSELKLTDNQIESIPPEIKNIVALKVLELGHNQIKVVPGELALCSKLKTLNLKNNPISDRRLLKLIDQCRIKQIIDYVKAHGPKSVTTAPRDDQKTTTEKDSDSDEDNYKHTIRVHTKDSPKIVVNESVKSVREFFVGCLVTNITFSEDSFKKFIQVQNKLHESVCSKRNLATIATHDFNKLPPGDFQYTTLPPNELIIHPLNRTTTMTGSDLFTKLQTEAHNLRKEKKRNTYSGIHKYLYLIEGHPRYPCLLNSEGVVISFPPITNSEISKIHTGTKSMFIEVTSSVSLHACKAAIEALLKELIVLTGVDLDVTQMRSVDSQGGLKVVYPSKTDLCFEGGEIKVVRD
;
A
#
# COMPACT_ATOMS: atom_id res chain seq x y z
N MET A 1 -16.59 -19.70 -44.12
CA MET A 1 -17.60 -19.04 -43.26
C MET A 1 -17.91 -20.00 -42.13
N TRP A 2 -17.77 -19.57 -40.88
CA TRP A 2 -17.84 -20.48 -39.74
C TRP A 2 -19.29 -20.63 -39.24
N PRO A 3 -19.90 -21.84 -39.31
CA PRO A 3 -21.30 -22.06 -38.92
C PRO A 3 -21.62 -21.63 -37.48
N GLU A 4 -20.65 -21.75 -36.59
CA GLU A 4 -20.78 -21.36 -35.18
C GLU A 4 -20.96 -19.85 -35.02
N VAL A 5 -20.30 -19.06 -35.88
CA VAL A 5 -20.35 -17.59 -35.91
C VAL A 5 -21.67 -17.12 -36.51
N ASP A 6 -22.11 -17.74 -37.60
CA ASP A 6 -23.39 -17.42 -38.23
C ASP A 6 -24.56 -17.75 -37.30
N ARG A 7 -24.50 -18.89 -36.60
CA ARG A 7 -25.49 -19.26 -35.59
C ARG A 7 -25.52 -18.27 -34.43
N ALA A 8 -24.35 -17.88 -33.90
CA ALA A 8 -24.28 -16.89 -32.83
C ALA A 8 -24.91 -15.54 -33.25
N ARG A 9 -24.74 -15.16 -34.53
CA ARG A 9 -25.37 -13.97 -35.10
C ARG A 9 -26.89 -14.12 -35.23
N SER A 10 -27.37 -15.20 -35.85
CA SER A 10 -28.81 -15.39 -36.13
C SER A 10 -29.63 -15.54 -34.85
N GLU A 11 -29.07 -16.17 -33.83
CA GLU A 11 -29.72 -16.42 -32.54
C GLU A 11 -29.44 -15.33 -31.49
N ASN A 12 -28.69 -14.27 -31.86
CA ASN A 12 -28.30 -13.18 -30.96
C ASN A 12 -27.65 -13.68 -29.65
N ARG A 13 -26.71 -14.61 -29.76
CA ARG A 13 -26.03 -15.21 -28.61
C ARG A 13 -24.98 -14.26 -28.03
N HIS A 14 -24.83 -14.30 -26.71
CA HIS A 14 -23.83 -13.54 -25.97
C HIS A 14 -22.55 -14.35 -25.68
N GLU A 15 -22.47 -15.58 -26.17
CA GLU A 15 -21.37 -16.50 -25.90
C GLU A 15 -20.97 -17.23 -27.18
N LEU A 16 -19.67 -17.31 -27.42
CA LEU A 16 -19.09 -18.05 -28.54
C LEU A 16 -17.90 -18.89 -28.05
N VAL A 17 -17.95 -20.19 -28.32
CA VAL A 17 -16.90 -21.16 -27.99
C VAL A 17 -16.42 -21.79 -29.29
N LEU A 18 -15.12 -21.73 -29.52
CA LEU A 18 -14.44 -22.24 -30.70
C LEU A 18 -13.22 -23.04 -30.26
N GLY A 19 -13.37 -24.35 -30.08
CA GLY A 19 -12.28 -25.19 -29.60
C GLY A 19 -12.17 -26.54 -30.31
N GLY A 20 -11.03 -27.19 -30.12
CA GLY A 20 -10.76 -28.54 -30.59
C GLY A 20 -10.16 -28.65 -31.99
N ALA A 21 -9.93 -29.90 -32.41
CA ALA A 21 -9.15 -30.23 -33.61
C ALA A 21 -9.75 -29.66 -34.91
N ASP A 22 -11.08 -29.69 -35.07
CA ASP A 22 -11.76 -29.20 -36.27
C ASP A 22 -11.57 -27.69 -36.45
N ILE A 23 -11.72 -26.94 -35.36
CA ILE A 23 -11.48 -25.49 -35.33
C ILE A 23 -10.01 -25.19 -35.63
N SER A 24 -9.08 -25.95 -35.04
CA SER A 24 -7.65 -25.81 -35.35
C SER A 24 -7.33 -26.05 -36.83
N GLN A 25 -7.94 -27.07 -37.46
CA GLN A 25 -7.75 -27.34 -38.88
C GLN A 25 -8.28 -26.20 -39.76
N ARG A 26 -9.48 -25.66 -39.43
CA ARG A 26 -10.05 -24.51 -40.15
C ARG A 26 -9.17 -23.26 -40.00
N LEU A 27 -8.66 -22.99 -38.80
CA LEU A 27 -7.73 -21.89 -38.56
C LEU A 27 -6.47 -21.98 -39.41
N LYS A 28 -5.88 -23.17 -39.56
CA LYS A 28 -4.69 -23.37 -40.41
C LYS A 28 -4.98 -23.15 -41.89
N LYS A 29 -6.20 -23.45 -42.34
CA LYS A 29 -6.58 -23.38 -43.76
C LYS A 29 -7.04 -21.98 -44.18
N GLU A 30 -7.87 -21.34 -43.37
CA GLU A 30 -8.63 -20.14 -43.74
C GLU A 30 -8.36 -18.94 -42.81
N GLY A 31 -7.67 -19.15 -41.68
CA GLY A 31 -7.51 -18.14 -40.63
C GLY A 31 -8.75 -17.98 -39.75
N LEU A 32 -8.67 -17.05 -38.80
CA LEU A 32 -9.78 -16.74 -37.90
C LEU A 32 -10.85 -15.93 -38.63
N ASP A 33 -12.12 -16.33 -38.52
CA ASP A 33 -13.24 -15.65 -39.19
C ASP A 33 -13.42 -14.23 -38.64
N ALA A 34 -13.16 -13.22 -39.48
CA ALA A 34 -13.24 -11.82 -39.09
C ALA A 34 -14.64 -11.39 -38.65
N LYS A 35 -15.68 -12.14 -39.05
CA LYS A 35 -17.07 -11.89 -38.65
C LYS A 35 -17.33 -12.05 -37.15
N ILE A 36 -16.44 -12.74 -36.42
CA ILE A 36 -16.50 -12.83 -34.95
C ILE A 36 -16.50 -11.44 -34.32
N PHE A 37 -15.69 -10.52 -34.87
CA PHE A 37 -15.53 -9.17 -34.34
C PHE A 37 -16.70 -8.22 -34.66
N GLU A 38 -17.69 -8.69 -35.43
CA GLU A 38 -18.95 -7.98 -35.66
C GLU A 38 -20.00 -8.33 -34.60
N LEU A 39 -19.78 -9.36 -33.79
CA LEU A 39 -20.69 -9.81 -32.72
C LEU A 39 -20.54 -8.94 -31.45
N ILE A 40 -20.85 -7.65 -31.57
CA ILE A 40 -20.69 -6.63 -30.50
C ILE A 40 -21.45 -6.95 -29.20
N GLY A 41 -22.42 -7.87 -29.26
CA GLY A 41 -23.19 -8.35 -28.10
C GLY A 41 -22.49 -9.46 -27.29
N LEU A 42 -21.33 -9.96 -27.70
CA LEU A 42 -20.63 -11.02 -26.97
C LEU A 42 -20.16 -10.56 -25.58
N ASN A 43 -20.47 -11.37 -24.57
CA ASN A 43 -19.99 -11.26 -23.20
C ASN A 43 -18.89 -12.30 -22.91
N TYR A 44 -18.92 -13.44 -23.61
CA TYR A 44 -17.98 -14.55 -23.43
C TYR A 44 -17.45 -15.00 -24.80
N LEU A 45 -16.12 -14.99 -24.95
CA LEU A 45 -15.43 -15.53 -26.11
C LEU A 45 -14.36 -16.49 -25.64
N ASP A 46 -14.43 -17.71 -26.15
CA ASP A 46 -13.52 -18.80 -25.82
C ASP A 46 -12.99 -19.42 -27.10
N ILE A 47 -11.69 -19.33 -27.29
CA ILE A 47 -10.96 -19.96 -28.40
C ILE A 47 -9.83 -20.78 -27.79
N HIS A 48 -10.03 -22.07 -27.58
CA HIS A 48 -9.07 -22.92 -26.87
C HIS A 48 -8.66 -24.19 -27.63
N GLU A 49 -7.50 -24.74 -27.27
CA GLU A 49 -6.97 -25.97 -27.87
C GLU A 49 -6.88 -25.88 -29.40
N THR A 50 -6.41 -24.73 -29.89
CA THR A 50 -6.21 -24.50 -31.31
C THR A 50 -4.77 -24.14 -31.65
N SER A 51 -4.50 -23.83 -32.91
CA SER A 51 -3.18 -23.39 -33.38
C SER A 51 -3.14 -21.89 -33.64
N LEU A 52 -3.93 -21.10 -32.91
CA LEU A 52 -3.99 -19.65 -33.09
C LEU A 52 -2.70 -19.02 -32.56
N GLU A 53 -2.01 -18.26 -33.41
CA GLU A 53 -0.73 -17.62 -33.07
C GLU A 53 -0.90 -16.14 -32.70
N ASN A 54 -1.90 -15.48 -33.29
CA ASN A 54 -2.18 -14.07 -33.07
C ASN A 54 -3.68 -13.80 -33.18
N LEU A 55 -4.14 -12.77 -32.47
CA LEU A 55 -5.51 -12.30 -32.52
C LEU A 55 -5.53 -11.01 -33.34
N PRO A 56 -6.49 -10.80 -34.24
CA PRO A 56 -6.66 -9.52 -34.92
C PRO A 56 -6.99 -8.36 -33.96
N ASP A 57 -6.51 -7.16 -34.27
CA ASP A 57 -6.73 -5.92 -33.48
C ASP A 57 -8.21 -5.54 -33.34
N ASN A 58 -9.05 -6.05 -34.25
CA ASN A 58 -10.49 -5.92 -34.20
C ASN A 58 -11.12 -6.54 -32.94
N ILE A 59 -10.38 -7.32 -32.14
CA ILE A 59 -10.84 -7.76 -30.82
C ILE A 59 -11.36 -6.60 -29.95
N SER A 60 -10.75 -5.41 -30.09
CA SER A 60 -11.14 -4.20 -29.37
C SER A 60 -12.58 -3.74 -29.66
N LYS A 61 -13.21 -4.21 -30.75
CA LYS A 61 -14.62 -3.92 -31.08
C LYS A 61 -15.61 -4.66 -30.19
N LEU A 62 -15.21 -5.75 -29.54
CA LEU A 62 -16.07 -6.52 -28.63
C LEU A 62 -16.19 -5.83 -27.26
N SER A 63 -16.67 -4.58 -27.24
CA SER A 63 -16.68 -3.71 -26.06
C SER A 63 -17.54 -4.20 -24.89
N ASN A 64 -18.41 -5.19 -25.12
CA ASN A 64 -19.21 -5.83 -24.08
C ASN A 64 -18.56 -7.07 -23.45
N LEU A 65 -17.40 -7.50 -23.96
CA LEU A 65 -16.76 -8.74 -23.52
C LEU A 65 -16.37 -8.67 -22.04
N GLN A 66 -16.81 -9.67 -21.30
CA GLN A 66 -16.54 -9.83 -19.86
C GLN A 66 -15.57 -10.97 -19.59
N SER A 67 -15.54 -12.00 -20.45
CA SER A 67 -14.61 -13.11 -20.35
C SER A 67 -13.98 -13.41 -21.69
N LEU A 68 -12.65 -13.44 -21.71
CA LEU A 68 -11.85 -13.82 -22.88
C LEU A 68 -10.96 -14.99 -22.49
N VAL A 69 -11.23 -16.14 -23.10
CA VAL A 69 -10.51 -17.40 -22.85
C VAL A 69 -9.78 -17.78 -24.12
N LEU A 70 -8.45 -17.85 -24.03
CA LEU A 70 -7.53 -18.08 -25.15
C LEU A 70 -6.48 -19.13 -24.79
N HIS A 71 -6.82 -20.07 -23.90
CA HIS A 71 -5.86 -21.04 -23.39
C HIS A 71 -5.48 -22.11 -24.43
N SER A 72 -4.29 -22.71 -24.29
CA SER A 72 -3.85 -23.82 -25.15
C SER A 72 -3.82 -23.44 -26.63
N ASN A 73 -3.19 -22.31 -26.94
CA ASN A 73 -2.93 -21.83 -28.29
C ASN A 73 -1.41 -21.67 -28.49
N LYS A 74 -0.99 -20.82 -29.43
CA LYS A 74 0.42 -20.58 -29.78
C LYS A 74 0.80 -19.10 -29.72
N PHE A 75 0.16 -18.32 -28.85
CA PHE A 75 0.47 -16.89 -28.72
C PHE A 75 1.91 -16.70 -28.22
N GLU A 76 2.78 -16.12 -29.06
CA GLU A 76 4.13 -15.70 -28.66
C GLU A 76 4.16 -14.28 -28.10
N ASN A 77 3.27 -13.42 -28.59
CA ASN A 77 3.17 -12.02 -28.21
C ASN A 77 1.75 -11.69 -27.73
N PHE A 78 1.65 -10.81 -26.74
CA PHE A 78 0.38 -10.31 -26.26
C PHE A 78 -0.20 -9.28 -27.24
N ASN A 79 -1.47 -9.43 -27.65
CA ASN A 79 -2.12 -8.37 -28.45
C ASN A 79 -2.57 -7.23 -27.53
N ILE A 80 -1.89 -6.08 -27.64
CA ILE A 80 -2.17 -4.86 -26.86
C ILE A 80 -3.62 -4.38 -26.96
N ASN A 81 -4.34 -4.65 -28.05
CA ASN A 81 -5.74 -4.22 -28.23
C ASN A 81 -6.72 -4.93 -27.28
N ILE A 82 -6.34 -6.06 -26.67
CA ILE A 82 -7.12 -6.70 -25.59
C ILE A 82 -7.28 -5.73 -24.40
N THR A 83 -6.28 -4.87 -24.15
CA THR A 83 -6.31 -3.89 -23.04
C THR A 83 -7.38 -2.80 -23.17
N ARG A 84 -8.04 -2.70 -24.34
CA ARG A 84 -9.14 -1.77 -24.60
C ARG A 84 -10.51 -2.33 -24.18
N LEU A 85 -10.57 -3.58 -23.73
CA LEU A 85 -11.81 -4.23 -23.31
C LEU A 85 -12.14 -3.85 -21.86
N GLU A 86 -12.69 -2.65 -21.66
CA GLU A 86 -12.90 -2.07 -20.33
C GLU A 86 -13.81 -2.89 -19.41
N LYS A 87 -14.72 -3.71 -19.97
CA LYS A 87 -15.67 -4.54 -19.20
C LYS A 87 -15.12 -5.93 -18.85
N LEU A 88 -13.90 -6.25 -19.27
CA LEU A 88 -13.31 -7.56 -19.07
C LEU A 88 -13.07 -7.84 -17.58
N LYS A 89 -13.56 -8.99 -17.12
CA LYS A 89 -13.46 -9.52 -15.76
C LYS A 89 -12.55 -10.74 -15.67
N LEU A 90 -12.50 -11.55 -16.73
CA LEU A 90 -11.66 -12.73 -16.82
C LEU A 90 -10.84 -12.69 -18.11
N LEU A 91 -9.54 -12.86 -17.98
CA LEU A 91 -8.62 -13.07 -19.09
C LEU A 91 -7.79 -14.32 -18.82
N ASP A 92 -7.96 -15.33 -19.67
CA ASP A 92 -7.16 -16.55 -19.65
C ASP A 92 -6.34 -16.65 -20.94
N LEU A 93 -5.02 -16.61 -20.78
CA LEU A 93 -4.02 -16.78 -21.82
C LEU A 93 -3.05 -17.91 -21.45
N SER A 94 -3.49 -18.85 -20.62
CA SER A 94 -2.66 -19.94 -20.15
C SER A 94 -2.29 -20.94 -21.25
N ARG A 95 -1.20 -21.70 -21.07
CA ARG A 95 -0.72 -22.71 -22.04
C ARG A 95 -0.49 -22.08 -23.42
N ASN A 96 0.32 -21.04 -23.45
CA ASN A 96 0.76 -20.33 -24.66
C ASN A 96 2.29 -20.18 -24.61
N CYS A 97 2.84 -19.35 -25.49
CA CYS A 97 4.29 -19.12 -25.61
C CYS A 97 4.70 -17.70 -25.22
N LEU A 98 3.87 -16.96 -24.47
CA LEU A 98 4.07 -15.54 -24.17
C LEU A 98 5.37 -15.30 -23.41
N LYS A 99 6.16 -14.34 -23.85
CA LYS A 99 7.43 -13.94 -23.20
C LYS A 99 7.28 -12.72 -22.30
N GLU A 100 6.34 -11.84 -22.62
CA GLU A 100 6.09 -10.59 -21.90
C GLU A 100 4.60 -10.24 -21.90
N ILE A 101 4.21 -9.47 -20.88
CA ILE A 101 2.89 -8.83 -20.78
C ILE A 101 3.13 -7.31 -20.74
N PRO A 102 2.46 -6.53 -21.60
CA PRO A 102 2.67 -5.08 -21.66
C PRO A 102 2.12 -4.39 -20.40
N ALA A 103 2.70 -3.24 -20.05
CA ALA A 103 2.29 -2.47 -18.87
C ALA A 103 0.81 -1.99 -18.95
N GLU A 104 0.31 -1.79 -20.17
CA GLU A 104 -1.07 -1.42 -20.49
C GLU A 104 -2.09 -2.48 -20.07
N ILE A 105 -1.68 -3.69 -19.67
CA ILE A 105 -2.58 -4.65 -19.02
C ILE A 105 -3.30 -4.04 -17.81
N THR A 106 -2.69 -3.00 -17.20
CA THR A 106 -3.33 -2.22 -16.14
C THR A 106 -4.60 -1.48 -16.55
N ASN A 107 -4.86 -1.28 -17.85
CA ASN A 107 -6.06 -0.60 -18.34
C ASN A 107 -7.34 -1.42 -18.10
N LEU A 108 -7.21 -2.73 -17.86
CA LEU A 108 -8.31 -3.63 -17.55
C LEU A 108 -8.81 -3.45 -16.11
N SER A 109 -9.36 -2.27 -15.80
CA SER A 109 -9.74 -1.85 -14.44
C SER A 109 -10.83 -2.71 -13.78
N ASN A 110 -11.61 -3.46 -14.58
CA ASN A 110 -12.66 -4.36 -14.09
C ASN A 110 -12.23 -5.81 -13.92
N ILE A 111 -10.95 -6.14 -14.20
CA ILE A 111 -10.45 -7.50 -14.12
C ILE A 111 -10.54 -8.06 -12.70
N ILE A 112 -10.96 -9.31 -12.60
CA ILE A 112 -11.08 -10.10 -11.38
C ILE A 112 -10.08 -11.26 -11.42
N THR A 113 -9.89 -11.85 -12.60
CA THR A 113 -9.02 -13.02 -12.79
C THR A 113 -8.07 -12.81 -13.96
N PHE A 114 -6.78 -12.93 -13.69
CA PHE A 114 -5.74 -13.13 -14.69
C PHE A 114 -5.19 -14.55 -14.59
N ASN A 115 -5.22 -15.28 -15.70
CA ASN A 115 -4.54 -16.57 -15.83
C ASN A 115 -3.54 -16.52 -16.99
N PHE A 116 -2.26 -16.50 -16.65
CA PHE A 116 -1.15 -16.58 -17.60
C PHE A 116 -0.26 -17.81 -17.32
N ALA A 117 -0.80 -18.83 -16.66
CA ALA A 117 -0.05 -20.02 -16.32
C ALA A 117 0.46 -20.76 -17.57
N ASN A 118 1.58 -21.48 -17.48
CA ASN A 118 2.16 -22.25 -18.60
C ASN A 118 2.51 -21.35 -19.79
N ASN A 119 3.37 -20.36 -19.56
CA ASN A 119 3.93 -19.47 -20.59
C ASN A 119 5.46 -19.38 -20.40
N ASN A 120 6.10 -18.43 -21.07
CA ASN A 120 7.54 -18.18 -20.99
C ASN A 120 7.86 -16.83 -20.33
N LEU A 121 7.00 -16.34 -19.42
CA LEU A 121 7.16 -15.02 -18.82
C LEU A 121 8.37 -14.98 -17.89
N GLU A 122 9.26 -14.00 -18.08
CA GLU A 122 10.40 -13.75 -17.19
C GLU A 122 10.12 -12.67 -16.15
N HIS A 123 9.20 -11.75 -16.47
CA HIS A 123 8.76 -10.66 -15.60
C HIS A 123 7.25 -10.46 -15.76
N PHE A 124 6.62 -9.80 -14.79
CA PHE A 124 5.23 -9.42 -14.85
C PHE A 124 5.06 -7.94 -14.46
N PRO A 125 4.29 -7.15 -15.22
CA PRO A 125 4.17 -5.71 -14.98
C PRO A 125 3.39 -5.41 -13.69
N LYS A 126 3.68 -4.26 -13.09
CA LYS A 126 2.94 -3.74 -11.92
C LYS A 126 1.50 -3.39 -12.32
N LEU A 127 0.53 -3.85 -11.53
CA LEU A 127 -0.91 -3.71 -11.81
C LEU A 127 -1.54 -2.50 -11.10
N VAL A 128 -1.18 -1.29 -11.50
CA VAL A 128 -1.49 -0.05 -10.77
C VAL A 128 -3.00 0.22 -10.62
N SER A 129 -3.80 -0.18 -11.59
CA SER A 129 -5.24 0.14 -11.65
C SER A 129 -6.18 -1.07 -11.50
N ASN A 130 -5.66 -2.30 -11.36
CA ASN A 130 -6.48 -3.52 -11.28
C ASN A 130 -6.94 -3.85 -9.85
N ARG A 131 -7.55 -2.88 -9.15
CA ARG A 131 -7.93 -3.01 -7.73
C ARG A 131 -8.95 -4.12 -7.43
N LYS A 132 -9.67 -4.59 -8.44
CA LYS A 132 -10.67 -5.67 -8.33
C LYS A 132 -10.07 -7.07 -8.51
N LEU A 133 -8.79 -7.16 -8.87
CA LEU A 133 -8.12 -8.44 -9.09
C LEU A 133 -8.15 -9.27 -7.82
N THR A 134 -8.65 -10.50 -7.95
CA THR A 134 -8.85 -11.45 -6.87
C THR A 134 -7.99 -12.70 -7.05
N VAL A 135 -7.73 -13.08 -8.31
CA VAL A 135 -6.94 -14.25 -8.68
C VAL A 135 -5.88 -13.86 -9.71
N LEU A 136 -4.62 -14.15 -9.40
CA LEU A 136 -3.49 -14.05 -10.32
C LEU A 136 -2.76 -15.38 -10.39
N ASP A 137 -2.82 -16.03 -11.54
CA ASP A 137 -2.08 -17.27 -11.82
C ASP A 137 -0.98 -17.02 -12.84
N LEU A 138 0.26 -17.16 -12.39
CA LEU A 138 1.49 -17.07 -13.19
C LEU A 138 2.32 -18.37 -13.06
N SER A 139 1.68 -19.48 -12.68
CA SER A 139 2.37 -20.77 -12.49
C SER A 139 3.00 -21.27 -13.79
N ASN A 140 4.05 -22.09 -13.73
CA ASN A 140 4.71 -22.67 -14.92
C ASN A 140 5.20 -21.57 -15.89
N ASN A 141 6.03 -20.66 -15.37
CA ASN A 141 6.69 -19.60 -16.13
C ASN A 141 8.19 -19.57 -15.79
N LYS A 142 8.89 -18.49 -16.16
CA LYS A 142 10.34 -18.31 -15.94
C LYS A 142 10.63 -17.12 -15.02
N LEU A 143 9.70 -16.77 -14.13
CA LEU A 143 9.84 -15.63 -13.24
C LEU A 143 10.99 -15.88 -12.25
N LYS A 144 12.02 -15.03 -12.28
CA LYS A 144 13.16 -15.09 -11.33
C LYS A 144 12.91 -14.28 -10.07
N THR A 145 12.10 -13.24 -10.19
CA THR A 145 11.71 -12.37 -9.07
C THR A 145 10.23 -12.52 -8.76
N PHE A 146 9.89 -12.28 -7.50
CA PHE A 146 8.49 -12.21 -7.09
C PHE A 146 7.80 -11.04 -7.82
N PRO A 147 6.59 -11.21 -8.37
CA PRO A 147 5.91 -10.14 -9.10
C PRO A 147 5.61 -8.95 -8.17
N ASP A 148 5.74 -7.72 -8.69
CA ASP A 148 5.38 -6.51 -7.94
C ASP A 148 3.85 -6.43 -7.79
N VAL A 149 3.33 -7.12 -6.77
CA VAL A 149 1.90 -7.20 -6.40
C VAL A 149 1.68 -7.00 -4.90
N CYS A 150 2.76 -6.84 -4.13
CA CYS A 150 2.76 -6.72 -2.66
C CYS A 150 2.54 -5.26 -2.18
N TYR A 151 1.52 -4.58 -2.71
CA TYR A 151 1.18 -3.19 -2.37
C TYR A 151 -0.31 -3.04 -2.06
N GLU A 152 -0.67 -1.98 -1.31
CA GLU A 152 -1.98 -1.85 -0.66
C GLU A 152 -3.15 -1.71 -1.64
N GLU A 153 -2.95 -1.13 -2.82
CA GLU A 153 -4.00 -0.95 -3.82
C GLU A 153 -4.55 -2.26 -4.39
N LEU A 154 -3.78 -3.36 -4.30
CA LEU A 154 -4.21 -4.70 -4.72
C LEU A 154 -4.88 -5.47 -3.57
N SER A 155 -5.67 -4.76 -2.75
CA SER A 155 -6.26 -5.25 -1.49
C SER A 155 -7.26 -6.40 -1.63
N ASN A 156 -7.76 -6.67 -2.85
CA ASN A 156 -8.69 -7.78 -3.12
C ASN A 156 -7.97 -9.06 -3.57
N LEU A 157 -6.67 -9.03 -3.85
CA LEU A 157 -5.94 -10.21 -4.31
C LEU A 157 -5.97 -11.28 -3.21
N SER A 158 -6.59 -12.41 -3.53
CA SER A 158 -6.85 -13.48 -2.58
C SER A 158 -6.17 -14.80 -2.96
N GLU A 159 -5.88 -14.99 -4.24
CA GLU A 159 -5.15 -16.15 -4.73
C GLU A 159 -3.98 -15.68 -5.60
N LEU A 160 -2.77 -16.05 -5.18
CA LEU A 160 -1.55 -15.80 -5.92
C LEU A 160 -0.85 -17.13 -6.16
N LYS A 161 -0.82 -17.56 -7.42
CA LYS A 161 -0.26 -18.84 -7.84
C LYS A 161 0.99 -18.60 -8.68
N LEU A 162 2.10 -19.12 -8.19
CA LEU A 162 3.46 -18.90 -8.70
C LEU A 162 4.25 -20.22 -8.74
N THR A 163 3.56 -21.37 -8.67
CA THR A 163 4.19 -22.71 -8.70
C THR A 163 4.97 -22.91 -10.00
N ASP A 164 6.08 -23.65 -9.97
CA ASP A 164 6.92 -23.92 -11.14
C ASP A 164 7.45 -22.63 -11.80
N ASN A 165 8.21 -21.86 -11.04
CA ASN A 165 8.93 -20.68 -11.51
C ASN A 165 10.38 -20.74 -11.01
N GLN A 166 11.14 -19.65 -11.16
CA GLN A 166 12.53 -19.54 -10.73
C GLN A 166 12.69 -18.51 -9.60
N ILE A 167 11.64 -18.27 -8.81
CA ILE A 167 11.61 -17.20 -7.81
C ILE A 167 12.60 -17.51 -6.70
N GLU A 168 13.52 -16.57 -6.43
CA GLU A 168 14.59 -16.76 -5.45
C GLU A 168 14.22 -16.32 -4.03
N SER A 169 13.29 -15.38 -3.90
CA SER A 169 12.91 -14.79 -2.61
C SER A 169 11.44 -14.38 -2.57
N ILE A 170 10.87 -14.44 -1.37
CA ILE A 170 9.56 -13.86 -1.08
C ILE A 170 9.81 -12.49 -0.42
N PRO A 171 9.23 -11.40 -0.94
CA PRO A 171 9.42 -10.07 -0.37
C PRO A 171 8.75 -9.95 1.01
N PRO A 172 9.34 -9.23 1.99
CA PRO A 172 8.71 -8.98 3.29
C PRO A 172 7.39 -8.19 3.16
N GLU A 173 7.19 -7.48 2.05
CA GLU A 173 5.96 -6.79 1.69
C GLU A 173 4.78 -7.74 1.45
N ILE A 174 4.98 -9.07 1.40
CA ILE A 174 3.90 -10.06 1.25
C ILE A 174 2.77 -9.87 2.28
N LYS A 175 3.10 -9.32 3.45
CA LYS A 175 2.14 -8.93 4.50
C LYS A 175 1.09 -7.90 4.04
N ASN A 176 1.38 -7.12 2.99
CA ASN A 176 0.51 -6.07 2.48
C ASN A 176 -0.68 -6.64 1.68
N ILE A 177 -0.61 -7.90 1.23
CA ILE A 177 -1.73 -8.56 0.54
C ILE A 177 -2.75 -9.06 1.59
N VAL A 178 -3.50 -8.13 2.17
CA VAL A 178 -4.39 -8.36 3.32
C VAL A 178 -5.54 -9.34 3.06
N ALA A 179 -5.90 -9.57 1.79
CA ALA A 179 -6.92 -10.53 1.37
C ALA A 179 -6.36 -11.91 1.00
N LEU A 180 -5.04 -12.12 1.04
CA LEU A 180 -4.40 -13.34 0.58
C LEU A 180 -4.88 -14.57 1.38
N LYS A 181 -5.48 -15.52 0.67
CA LYS A 181 -5.99 -16.80 1.18
C LYS A 181 -5.18 -17.97 0.66
N VAL A 182 -4.70 -17.89 -0.58
CA VAL A 182 -3.96 -18.94 -1.26
C VAL A 182 -2.65 -18.35 -1.78
N LEU A 183 -1.54 -18.91 -1.34
CA LEU A 183 -0.21 -18.62 -1.87
C LEU A 183 0.44 -19.93 -2.31
N GLU A 184 0.64 -20.09 -3.61
CA GLU A 184 1.33 -21.26 -4.16
C GLU A 184 2.68 -20.86 -4.73
N LEU A 185 3.75 -21.38 -4.15
CA LEU A 185 5.14 -21.11 -4.49
C LEU A 185 5.93 -22.42 -4.60
N GLY A 186 5.25 -23.54 -4.89
CA GLY A 186 5.93 -24.83 -5.05
C GLY A 186 6.91 -24.80 -6.22
N HIS A 187 7.96 -25.63 -6.20
CA HIS A 187 8.93 -25.73 -7.31
C HIS A 187 9.50 -24.36 -7.72
N ASN A 188 10.13 -23.69 -6.78
CA ASN A 188 10.84 -22.41 -6.97
C ASN A 188 12.25 -22.51 -6.36
N GLN A 189 12.98 -21.40 -6.33
CA GLN A 189 14.36 -21.32 -5.82
C GLN A 189 14.45 -20.62 -4.47
N ILE A 190 13.37 -20.66 -3.68
CA ILE A 190 13.28 -19.93 -2.41
C ILE A 190 14.14 -20.62 -1.35
N LYS A 191 15.14 -19.89 -0.84
CA LYS A 191 16.03 -20.36 0.24
C LYS A 191 15.53 -19.98 1.63
N VAL A 192 14.84 -18.85 1.72
CA VAL A 192 14.44 -18.22 2.98
C VAL A 192 12.99 -17.78 2.89
N VAL A 193 12.21 -18.10 3.92
CA VAL A 193 10.82 -17.69 4.06
C VAL A 193 10.75 -16.54 5.07
N PRO A 194 10.31 -15.33 4.69
CA PRO A 194 10.28 -14.18 5.57
C PRO A 194 9.29 -14.37 6.72
N GLY A 195 9.63 -13.86 7.91
CA GLY A 195 8.76 -13.87 9.08
C GLY A 195 7.43 -13.14 8.83
N GLU A 196 7.44 -12.16 7.94
CA GLU A 196 6.30 -11.36 7.51
C GLU A 196 5.21 -12.19 6.83
N LEU A 197 5.52 -13.37 6.27
CA LEU A 197 4.51 -14.28 5.73
C LEU A 197 3.49 -14.71 6.80
N ALA A 198 3.91 -14.78 8.07
CA ALA A 198 3.01 -15.10 9.17
C ALA A 198 2.02 -13.96 9.53
N LEU A 199 2.21 -12.76 8.95
CA LEU A 199 1.30 -11.62 9.13
C LEU A 199 0.12 -11.65 8.15
N CYS A 200 0.16 -12.52 7.13
CA CYS A 200 -0.95 -12.76 6.22
C CYS A 200 -2.11 -13.48 6.94
N SER A 201 -2.91 -12.72 7.71
CA SER A 201 -3.91 -13.25 8.65
C SER A 201 -5.02 -14.10 8.02
N LYS A 202 -5.27 -13.93 6.72
CA LYS A 202 -6.30 -14.68 5.97
C LYS A 202 -5.75 -15.89 5.22
N LEU A 203 -4.44 -16.17 5.31
CA LEU A 203 -3.80 -17.24 4.57
C LEU A 203 -4.29 -18.61 5.06
N LYS A 204 -4.90 -19.38 4.16
CA LYS A 204 -5.48 -20.71 4.42
C LYS A 204 -4.74 -21.82 3.71
N THR A 205 -4.16 -21.50 2.55
CA THR A 205 -3.40 -22.44 1.74
C THR A 205 -2.03 -21.83 1.45
N LEU A 206 -0.98 -22.58 1.76
CA LEU A 206 0.40 -22.23 1.50
C LEU A 206 1.11 -23.46 0.95
N ASN A 207 1.64 -23.35 -0.27
CA ASN A 207 2.50 -24.37 -0.84
C ASN A 207 3.92 -23.82 -1.03
N LEU A 208 4.89 -24.39 -0.32
CA LEU A 208 6.31 -24.07 -0.43
C LEU A 208 7.15 -25.31 -0.80
N LYS A 209 6.50 -26.41 -1.18
CA LYS A 209 7.17 -27.68 -1.48
C LYS A 209 8.17 -27.53 -2.61
N ASN A 210 9.21 -28.35 -2.60
CA ASN A 210 10.22 -28.38 -3.66
C ASN A 210 10.89 -27.01 -3.86
N ASN A 211 11.26 -26.36 -2.75
CA ASN A 211 12.15 -25.20 -2.72
C ASN A 211 13.42 -25.55 -1.94
N PRO A 212 14.59 -24.99 -2.29
CA PRO A 212 15.86 -25.22 -1.59
C PRO A 212 15.95 -24.44 -0.26
N ILE A 213 14.98 -24.62 0.64
CA ILE A 213 14.89 -23.90 1.91
C ILE A 213 16.02 -24.31 2.85
N SER A 214 16.80 -23.33 3.33
CA SER A 214 17.98 -23.56 4.17
C SER A 214 17.63 -24.09 5.57
N ASP A 215 16.47 -23.70 6.12
CA ASP A 215 16.00 -24.19 7.41
C ASP A 215 15.42 -25.62 7.29
N ARG A 216 16.20 -26.60 7.75
CA ARG A 216 15.82 -28.03 7.72
C ARG A 216 14.57 -28.35 8.55
N ARG A 217 14.31 -27.61 9.63
CA ARG A 217 13.13 -27.84 10.47
C ARG A 217 11.88 -27.31 9.77
N LEU A 218 11.96 -26.12 9.18
CA LEU A 218 10.89 -25.56 8.35
C LEU A 218 10.58 -26.48 7.16
N LEU A 219 11.60 -27.00 6.48
CA LEU A 219 11.44 -27.92 5.37
C LEU A 219 10.62 -29.17 5.75
N LYS A 220 10.93 -29.80 6.89
CA LYS A 220 10.15 -30.95 7.40
C LYS A 220 8.69 -30.60 7.68
N LEU A 221 8.41 -29.38 8.17
CA LEU A 221 7.04 -28.91 8.42
C LEU A 221 6.28 -28.69 7.10
N ILE A 222 6.97 -28.18 6.07
CA ILE A 222 6.45 -27.99 4.72
C ILE A 222 6.08 -29.33 4.07
N ASP A 223 6.94 -30.34 4.18
CA ASP A 223 6.69 -31.68 3.64
C ASP A 223 5.45 -32.35 4.27
N GLN A 224 5.21 -32.08 5.55
CA GLN A 224 4.04 -32.56 6.30
C GLN A 224 2.74 -31.81 5.97
N CYS A 225 2.76 -30.75 5.14
CA CYS A 225 1.58 -29.97 4.72
C CYS A 225 0.78 -29.32 5.86
N ARG A 226 1.40 -28.97 6.98
CA ARG A 226 0.70 -28.41 8.13
C ARG A 226 0.83 -26.89 8.18
N ILE A 227 0.00 -26.18 7.40
CA ILE A 227 0.07 -24.71 7.29
C ILE A 227 0.13 -23.99 8.63
N LYS A 228 -0.71 -24.36 9.60
CA LYS A 228 -0.70 -23.71 10.92
C LYS A 228 0.65 -23.84 11.62
N GLN A 229 1.27 -25.02 11.58
CA GLN A 229 2.59 -25.25 12.17
C GLN A 229 3.70 -24.51 11.43
N ILE A 230 3.60 -24.43 10.10
CA ILE A 230 4.52 -23.64 9.26
C ILE A 230 4.42 -22.17 9.65
N ILE A 231 3.21 -21.61 9.72
CA ILE A 231 2.97 -20.20 10.07
C ILE A 231 3.41 -19.90 11.50
N ASP A 232 3.06 -20.75 12.47
CA ASP A 232 3.49 -20.58 13.87
C ASP A 232 5.02 -20.64 13.99
N TYR A 233 5.67 -21.54 13.23
CA TYR A 233 7.12 -21.64 13.21
C TYR A 233 7.78 -20.41 12.57
N VAL A 234 7.30 -19.98 11.40
CA VAL A 234 7.78 -18.77 10.69
C VAL A 234 7.54 -17.52 11.53
N LYS A 235 6.44 -17.43 12.28
CA LYS A 235 6.17 -16.32 13.20
C LYS A 235 7.21 -16.21 14.31
N ALA A 236 7.67 -17.35 14.82
CA ALA A 236 8.59 -17.43 15.95
C ALA A 236 10.08 -17.40 15.53
N HIS A 237 10.42 -18.00 14.39
CA HIS A 237 11.81 -18.26 13.98
C HIS A 237 12.14 -17.75 12.57
N GLY A 238 11.13 -17.32 11.80
CA GLY A 238 11.35 -16.77 10.47
C GLY A 238 12.18 -15.49 10.56
N PRO A 239 13.15 -15.30 9.64
CA PRO A 239 13.90 -14.06 9.56
C PRO A 239 12.92 -12.94 9.27
N LYS A 240 12.76 -12.06 10.26
CA LYS A 240 12.14 -10.75 10.07
C LYS A 240 13.17 -9.90 9.34
N SER A 241 12.75 -8.91 8.56
CA SER A 241 13.72 -8.01 7.92
C SER A 241 14.51 -7.26 9.00
N VAL A 242 15.63 -7.85 9.41
CA VAL A 242 16.80 -7.26 10.03
C VAL A 242 17.87 -7.43 8.97
N THR A 243 18.33 -6.33 8.38
CA THR A 243 19.46 -6.33 7.45
C THR A 243 20.69 -6.92 8.15
N THR A 244 20.96 -8.19 7.87
CA THR A 244 22.23 -8.85 8.13
C THR A 244 22.61 -9.60 6.86
N ALA A 245 23.66 -9.10 6.20
CA ALA A 245 24.37 -9.83 5.17
C ALA A 245 25.20 -10.97 5.81
N PRO A 246 25.56 -12.03 5.06
CA PRO A 246 26.20 -13.21 5.63
C PRO A 246 27.72 -13.05 5.78
N ARG A 247 28.24 -13.42 6.97
CA ARG A 247 29.58 -14.00 7.22
C ARG A 247 29.46 -15.53 7.05
N ASP A 248 30.42 -16.38 6.70
CA ASP A 248 31.90 -16.45 6.69
C ASP A 248 32.31 -17.40 5.53
N ASP A 249 33.54 -17.50 5.02
CA ASP A 249 34.69 -18.14 5.66
C ASP A 249 36.00 -17.85 4.90
N GLN A 250 37.03 -17.36 5.60
CA GLN A 250 38.35 -17.98 5.59
C GLN A 250 39.17 -17.59 6.83
N LYS A 251 39.57 -18.64 7.57
CA LYS A 251 40.54 -18.75 8.66
C LYS A 251 41.59 -17.62 8.77
N THR A 252 41.80 -17.10 9.99
CA THR A 252 43.06 -17.26 10.76
C THR A 252 42.96 -16.70 12.19
N THR A 253 43.27 -17.57 13.16
CA THR A 253 43.97 -17.39 14.46
C THR A 253 44.05 -16.00 15.16
N THR A 254 43.49 -15.99 16.37
CA THR A 254 43.97 -15.38 17.65
C THR A 254 44.93 -14.19 17.61
N GLU A 255 44.51 -13.05 18.21
CA GLU A 255 45.11 -12.46 19.43
C GLU A 255 44.31 -11.23 19.92
N LYS A 256 44.45 -10.92 21.22
CA LYS A 256 43.85 -9.79 21.93
C LYS A 256 44.51 -8.47 21.49
N ASP A 257 43.73 -7.40 21.32
CA ASP A 257 44.04 -6.10 21.94
C ASP A 257 42.91 -5.07 21.76
N SER A 258 42.89 -4.13 22.70
CA SER A 258 42.08 -2.93 22.79
C SER A 258 42.23 -1.99 21.59
N ASP A 259 41.12 -1.48 21.03
CA ASP A 259 40.82 -0.04 20.99
C ASP A 259 39.49 0.22 20.26
N SER A 260 38.94 1.40 20.54
CA SER A 260 37.74 2.04 20.01
C SER A 260 37.47 1.83 18.51
N ASP A 261 36.28 1.33 18.18
CA ASP A 261 35.60 1.63 16.91
C ASP A 261 34.36 2.47 17.21
N GLU A 262 34.51 3.79 17.16
CA GLU A 262 33.38 4.73 17.03
C GLU A 262 32.66 4.43 15.71
N ASP A 263 31.54 3.74 15.79
CA ASP A 263 30.58 3.67 14.69
C ASP A 263 30.22 5.10 14.24
N ASN A 264 30.57 5.43 12.99
CA ASN A 264 30.44 6.75 12.40
C ASN A 264 28.96 7.07 12.03
N TYR A 265 28.09 7.19 13.04
CA TYR A 265 26.71 7.66 12.87
C TYR A 265 26.69 9.18 12.72
N LYS A 266 26.01 9.71 11.69
CA LYS A 266 25.94 11.17 11.45
C LYS A 266 24.98 11.88 12.41
N HIS A 267 23.93 11.21 12.88
CA HIS A 267 22.91 11.81 13.74
C HIS A 267 22.33 10.82 14.77
N THR A 268 21.90 11.31 15.93
CA THR A 268 21.29 10.49 16.99
C THR A 268 19.87 10.94 17.35
N ILE A 269 18.94 9.98 17.42
CA ILE A 269 17.63 10.15 18.05
C ILE A 269 17.65 9.49 19.42
N ARG A 270 17.43 10.25 20.49
CA ARG A 270 17.29 9.73 21.86
C ARG A 270 15.82 9.59 22.21
N VAL A 271 15.38 8.39 22.58
CA VAL A 271 13.99 8.12 22.96
C VAL A 271 13.89 8.08 24.48
N HIS A 272 13.08 8.98 25.03
CA HIS A 272 12.85 9.09 26.46
C HIS A 272 11.49 8.49 26.84
N THR A 273 11.46 7.69 27.92
CA THR A 273 10.22 7.14 28.50
C THR A 273 9.75 7.93 29.73
N LYS A 274 10.15 9.20 29.84
CA LYS A 274 9.74 10.12 30.90
C LYS A 274 8.22 10.35 30.88
N ASP A 275 7.68 10.84 32.00
CA ASP A 275 6.25 11.13 32.05
C ASP A 275 5.88 12.23 31.05
N SER A 276 4.89 11.93 30.22
CA SER A 276 4.40 12.79 29.14
C SER A 276 2.89 12.93 29.28
N PRO A 277 2.29 13.98 28.72
CA PRO A 277 0.85 14.03 28.51
C PRO A 277 0.35 12.76 27.83
N LYS A 278 -0.81 12.28 28.26
CA LYS A 278 -1.53 11.17 27.64
C LYS A 278 -2.49 11.72 26.60
N ILE A 279 -2.83 10.88 25.63
CA ILE A 279 -3.88 11.17 24.65
C ILE A 279 -5.07 10.25 24.95
N VAL A 280 -6.18 10.83 25.42
CA VAL A 280 -7.43 10.10 25.64
C VAL A 280 -8.19 10.01 24.32
N VAL A 281 -8.23 8.81 23.74
CA VAL A 281 -8.90 8.51 22.47
C VAL A 281 -10.32 8.03 22.74
N ASN A 282 -11.29 8.83 22.31
CA ASN A 282 -12.70 8.55 22.52
C ASN A 282 -13.25 7.60 21.46
N GLU A 283 -14.19 6.71 21.81
CA GLU A 283 -14.70 5.71 20.84
C GLU A 283 -15.40 6.32 19.62
N SER A 284 -15.87 7.56 19.76
CA SER A 284 -16.55 8.30 18.69
C SER A 284 -15.69 8.50 17.44
N VAL A 285 -14.35 8.40 17.55
CA VAL A 285 -13.44 8.53 16.39
C VAL A 285 -13.44 7.31 15.48
N LYS A 286 -13.87 6.13 15.96
CA LYS A 286 -13.86 4.87 15.18
C LYS A 286 -14.65 4.98 13.87
N SER A 287 -15.73 5.76 13.86
CA SER A 287 -16.62 5.90 12.69
C SER A 287 -16.11 6.90 11.65
N VAL A 288 -15.05 7.64 11.93
CA VAL A 288 -14.56 8.71 11.03
C VAL A 288 -13.06 8.60 10.78
N ARG A 289 -12.25 8.53 11.86
CA ARG A 289 -10.78 8.50 11.78
C ARG A 289 -10.19 7.87 13.04
N GLU A 290 -10.19 6.55 13.08
CA GLU A 290 -9.93 5.76 14.30
C GLU A 290 -8.52 5.94 14.89
N PHE A 291 -7.49 5.93 14.04
CA PHE A 291 -6.12 5.72 14.49
C PHE A 291 -5.44 7.04 14.82
N PHE A 292 -4.75 7.07 15.96
CA PHE A 292 -3.99 8.22 16.45
C PHE A 292 -2.63 7.76 16.98
N VAL A 293 -1.58 8.51 16.65
CA VAL A 293 -0.23 8.38 17.20
C VAL A 293 0.31 9.78 17.48
N GLY A 294 1.08 9.95 18.55
CA GLY A 294 1.84 11.18 18.75
C GLY A 294 3.15 10.94 19.49
N CYS A 295 4.06 11.90 19.38
CA CYS A 295 5.25 12.00 20.21
C CYS A 295 5.63 13.47 20.43
N LEU A 296 6.39 13.75 21.48
CA LEU A 296 7.01 15.05 21.68
C LEU A 296 8.44 15.00 21.18
N VAL A 297 8.84 16.02 20.44
CA VAL A 297 10.22 16.18 19.97
C VAL A 297 10.75 17.47 20.56
N THR A 298 11.82 17.37 21.34
CA THR A 298 12.52 18.50 21.95
C THR A 298 13.89 18.68 21.30
N ASN A 299 14.56 19.78 21.65
CA ASN A 299 15.86 20.16 21.10
C ASN A 299 15.82 20.52 19.60
N ILE A 300 14.68 21.02 19.13
CA ILE A 300 14.54 21.51 17.75
C ILE A 300 15.03 22.94 17.67
N THR A 301 15.84 23.24 16.66
CA THR A 301 16.19 24.61 16.30
C THR A 301 15.97 24.81 14.81
N PHE A 302 15.31 25.92 14.46
CA PHE A 302 15.05 26.28 13.07
C PHE A 302 15.69 27.62 12.72
N SER A 303 16.56 27.61 11.71
CA SER A 303 16.83 28.80 10.90
C SER A 303 15.66 29.10 9.96
N GLU A 304 15.60 30.32 9.43
CA GLU A 304 14.59 30.71 8.42
C GLU A 304 14.56 29.77 7.20
N ASP A 305 15.72 29.29 6.74
CA ASP A 305 15.81 28.37 5.60
C ASP A 305 15.33 26.95 5.96
N SER A 306 15.83 26.42 7.09
CA SER A 306 15.40 25.11 7.59
C SER A 306 13.90 25.08 7.87
N PHE A 307 13.31 26.14 8.43
CA PHE A 307 11.88 26.21 8.68
C PHE A 307 11.07 26.15 7.38
N LYS A 308 11.47 26.89 6.34
CA LYS A 308 10.82 26.81 5.02
C LYS A 308 10.91 25.41 4.42
N LYS A 309 12.09 24.77 4.50
CA LYS A 309 12.28 23.38 4.05
C LYS A 309 11.43 22.41 4.87
N PHE A 310 11.28 22.63 6.16
CA PHE A 310 10.47 21.78 7.04
C PHE A 310 8.99 21.80 6.62
N ILE A 311 8.44 22.98 6.33
CA ILE A 311 7.08 23.09 5.79
C ILE A 311 6.96 22.40 4.42
N GLN A 312 7.99 22.47 3.57
CA GLN A 312 8.01 21.76 2.29
C GLN A 312 8.04 20.23 2.46
N VAL A 313 8.83 19.72 3.42
CA VAL A 313 8.89 18.30 3.77
C VAL A 313 7.52 17.81 4.24
N GLN A 314 6.84 18.54 5.13
CA GLN A 314 5.49 18.18 5.56
C GLN A 314 4.52 18.05 4.38
N ASN A 315 4.54 19.01 3.44
CA ASN A 315 3.70 18.96 2.25
C ASN A 315 4.07 17.78 1.33
N LYS A 316 5.37 17.49 1.15
CA LYS A 316 5.88 16.36 0.36
C LYS A 316 5.44 15.02 0.96
N LEU A 317 5.55 14.86 2.28
CA LEU A 317 5.11 13.65 2.99
C LEU A 317 3.58 13.50 2.91
N HIS A 318 2.82 14.60 3.01
CA HIS A 318 1.37 14.59 2.81
C HIS A 318 0.96 14.08 1.42
N GLU A 319 1.68 14.45 0.36
CA GLU A 319 1.40 14.00 -1.01
C GLU A 319 1.90 12.57 -1.30
N SER A 320 2.98 12.13 -0.64
CA SER A 320 3.61 10.81 -0.83
C SER A 320 3.19 9.78 0.22
N VAL A 321 3.92 9.69 1.34
CA VAL A 321 3.74 8.68 2.41
C VAL A 321 2.32 8.70 2.98
N CYS A 322 1.68 9.86 3.03
CA CYS A 322 0.31 10.02 3.53
C CYS A 322 -0.78 9.89 2.46
N SER A 323 -0.41 9.63 1.20
CA SER A 323 -1.31 9.47 0.04
C SER A 323 -2.36 10.58 -0.06
N LYS A 324 -1.91 11.84 -0.16
CA LYS A 324 -2.78 13.03 -0.22
C LYS A 324 -3.73 13.12 0.97
N ARG A 325 -3.20 12.87 2.17
CA ARG A 325 -3.93 12.81 3.46
C ARG A 325 -4.99 11.70 3.59
N ASN A 326 -5.21 10.88 2.56
CA ASN A 326 -6.12 9.73 2.64
C ASN A 326 -5.62 8.70 3.64
N LEU A 327 -4.33 8.36 3.54
CA LEU A 327 -3.73 7.29 4.32
C LEU A 327 -3.38 7.75 5.74
N ALA A 328 -2.79 8.93 5.90
CA ALA A 328 -2.47 9.52 7.20
C ALA A 328 -2.46 11.06 7.13
N THR A 329 -2.65 11.75 8.24
CA THR A 329 -2.50 13.21 8.31
C THR A 329 -1.56 13.55 9.44
N ILE A 330 -0.41 14.12 9.06
CA ILE A 330 0.57 14.67 10.00
C ILE A 330 0.14 16.09 10.37
N ALA A 331 0.16 16.40 11.66
CA ALA A 331 0.00 17.74 12.19
C ALA A 331 1.07 18.00 13.26
N THR A 332 1.63 19.21 13.23
CA THR A 332 2.71 19.62 14.13
C THR A 332 2.31 20.86 14.89
N HIS A 333 2.58 20.85 16.19
CA HIS A 333 2.13 21.85 17.14
C HIS A 333 3.33 22.36 17.94
N ASP A 334 3.38 23.67 18.17
CA ASP A 334 4.30 24.25 19.15
C ASP A 334 3.84 23.87 20.56
N PHE A 335 4.55 22.94 21.19
CA PHE A 335 4.15 22.39 22.47
C PHE A 335 4.23 23.42 23.61
N ASN A 336 5.12 24.41 23.49
CA ASN A 336 5.28 25.44 24.53
C ASN A 336 4.11 26.44 24.59
N LYS A 337 3.27 26.47 23.54
CA LYS A 337 2.06 27.30 23.50
C LYS A 337 0.82 26.59 24.04
N LEU A 338 0.92 25.28 24.30
CA LEU A 338 -0.20 24.48 24.78
C LEU A 338 -0.21 24.47 26.32
N PRO A 339 -1.39 24.54 26.95
CA PRO A 339 -1.48 24.41 28.40
C PRO A 339 -1.02 23.01 28.84
N PRO A 340 -0.45 22.87 30.05
CA PRO A 340 -0.08 21.56 30.56
C PRO A 340 -1.33 20.70 30.78
N GLY A 341 -1.20 19.40 30.52
CA GLY A 341 -2.24 18.41 30.76
C GLY A 341 -2.44 17.46 29.58
N ASP A 342 -3.37 16.52 29.76
CA ASP A 342 -3.68 15.49 28.77
C ASP A 342 -4.49 16.05 27.60
N PHE A 343 -4.35 15.41 26.45
CA PHE A 343 -5.10 15.75 25.23
C PHE A 343 -6.26 14.78 25.04
N GLN A 344 -7.31 15.22 24.36
CA GLN A 344 -8.46 14.38 24.04
C GLN A 344 -8.68 14.32 22.53
N TYR A 345 -8.58 13.13 21.94
CA TYR A 345 -8.90 12.89 20.54
C TYR A 345 -10.34 12.33 20.44
N THR A 346 -11.25 13.11 19.86
CA THR A 346 -12.69 12.81 19.83
C THR A 346 -13.33 13.30 18.54
N THR A 347 -14.65 13.16 18.40
CA THR A 347 -15.43 13.81 17.36
C THR A 347 -16.45 14.78 17.96
N LEU A 348 -16.67 15.90 17.28
CA LEU A 348 -17.70 16.90 17.62
C LEU A 348 -18.64 17.12 16.42
N PRO A 349 -19.92 17.44 16.63
CA PRO A 349 -20.78 17.95 15.56
C PRO A 349 -20.18 19.18 14.87
N PRO A 350 -20.40 19.39 13.56
CA PRO A 350 -19.82 20.52 12.81
C PRO A 350 -20.02 21.90 13.43
N ASN A 351 -21.17 22.13 14.08
CA ASN A 351 -21.50 23.42 14.71
C ASN A 351 -20.90 23.58 16.13
N GLU A 352 -20.50 22.48 16.77
CA GLU A 352 -19.90 22.48 18.11
C GLU A 352 -18.36 22.48 18.07
N LEU A 353 -17.77 22.05 16.94
CA LEU A 353 -16.32 22.16 16.72
C LEU A 353 -15.96 23.62 16.50
N ILE A 354 -15.43 24.29 17.51
CA ILE A 354 -14.99 25.68 17.43
C ILE A 354 -13.47 25.71 17.33
N ILE A 355 -12.93 26.27 16.25
CA ILE A 355 -11.49 26.33 16.00
C ILE A 355 -11.10 27.73 15.50
N HIS A 356 -9.91 28.21 15.91
CA HIS A 356 -9.24 29.33 15.27
C HIS A 356 -8.28 28.78 14.21
N PRO A 357 -8.67 28.68 12.92
CA PRO A 357 -7.92 27.91 11.93
C PRO A 357 -6.62 28.60 11.55
N LEU A 358 -5.60 27.80 11.22
CA LEU A 358 -4.29 28.30 10.79
C LEU A 358 -4.40 29.33 9.66
N ASN A 359 -3.68 30.45 9.81
CA ASN A 359 -3.65 31.59 8.87
C ASN A 359 -5.01 32.26 8.65
N ARG A 360 -5.90 32.20 9.64
CA ARG A 360 -7.15 32.98 9.68
C ARG A 360 -7.11 33.95 10.87
N THR A 361 -7.98 34.96 10.84
CA THR A 361 -8.02 36.03 11.84
C THR A 361 -9.08 35.83 12.92
N THR A 362 -10.05 34.96 12.68
CA THR A 362 -11.19 34.75 13.57
C THR A 362 -11.44 33.27 13.82
N THR A 363 -11.91 32.99 15.03
CA THR A 363 -12.51 31.71 15.40
C THR A 363 -13.80 31.49 14.61
N MET A 364 -14.10 30.24 14.26
CA MET A 364 -15.32 29.85 13.56
C MET A 364 -15.70 28.41 13.88
N THR A 365 -16.92 28.01 13.55
CA THR A 365 -17.34 26.62 13.66
C THR A 365 -16.74 25.77 12.54
N GLY A 366 -16.69 24.44 12.73
CA GLY A 366 -16.26 23.50 11.70
C GLY A 366 -17.15 23.56 10.46
N SER A 367 -18.46 23.77 10.65
CA SER A 367 -19.44 23.97 9.58
C SER A 367 -19.16 25.23 8.76
N ASP A 368 -18.92 26.36 9.44
CA ASP A 368 -18.59 27.63 8.78
C ASP A 368 -17.27 27.52 8.01
N LEU A 369 -16.25 26.91 8.63
CA LEU A 369 -14.96 26.68 8.00
C LEU A 369 -15.11 25.82 6.75
N PHE A 370 -15.85 24.71 6.83
CA PHE A 370 -16.09 23.81 5.71
C PHE A 370 -16.76 24.52 4.54
N THR A 371 -17.84 25.26 4.82
CA THR A 371 -18.59 26.04 3.82
C THR A 371 -17.72 27.11 3.17
N LYS A 372 -16.91 27.81 3.97
CA LYS A 372 -15.99 28.85 3.49
C LYS A 372 -14.90 28.27 2.59
N LEU A 373 -14.30 27.15 2.97
CA LEU A 373 -13.32 26.46 2.15
C LEU A 373 -13.93 25.90 0.85
N GLN A 374 -15.16 25.38 0.87
CA GLN A 374 -15.85 24.98 -0.36
C GLN A 374 -16.07 26.17 -1.30
N THR A 375 -16.46 27.32 -0.75
CA THR A 375 -16.67 28.56 -1.52
C THR A 375 -15.35 29.05 -2.13
N GLU A 376 -14.27 29.07 -1.35
CA GLU A 376 -12.93 29.44 -1.82
C GLU A 376 -12.42 28.49 -2.91
N ALA A 377 -12.64 27.18 -2.74
CA ALA A 377 -12.31 26.17 -3.74
C ALA A 377 -13.06 26.40 -5.07
N HIS A 378 -14.35 26.74 -5.00
CA HIS A 378 -15.17 27.06 -6.16
C HIS A 378 -14.70 28.34 -6.87
N ASN A 379 -14.39 29.40 -6.12
CA ASN A 379 -13.89 30.65 -6.67
C ASN A 379 -12.53 30.48 -7.36
N LEU A 380 -11.60 29.76 -6.73
CA LEU A 380 -10.30 29.41 -7.32
C LEU A 380 -10.43 28.60 -8.61
N ARG A 381 -11.40 27.67 -8.68
CA ARG A 381 -11.71 26.90 -9.88
C ARG A 381 -12.18 27.82 -11.01
N LYS A 382 -13.07 28.76 -10.70
CA LYS A 382 -13.61 29.75 -11.66
C LYS A 382 -12.51 30.68 -12.19
N GLU A 383 -11.64 31.16 -11.31
CA GLU A 383 -10.55 32.08 -11.65
C GLU A 383 -9.46 31.40 -12.49
N LYS A 384 -8.98 30.22 -12.08
CA LYS A 384 -7.84 29.53 -12.73
C LYS A 384 -8.23 28.68 -13.93
N LYS A 385 -9.52 28.51 -14.23
CA LYS A 385 -10.06 27.61 -15.28
C LYS A 385 -9.48 26.18 -15.21
N ARG A 386 -9.08 25.72 -14.03
CA ARG A 386 -8.51 24.38 -13.79
C ARG A 386 -9.51 23.51 -13.04
N ASN A 387 -9.59 22.24 -13.42
CA ASN A 387 -10.43 21.25 -12.73
C ASN A 387 -9.79 20.68 -11.45
N THR A 388 -8.57 21.10 -11.09
CA THR A 388 -7.81 20.57 -9.96
C THR A 388 -7.73 21.57 -8.80
N TYR A 389 -8.02 21.08 -7.59
CA TYR A 389 -7.94 21.86 -6.35
C TYR A 389 -6.48 22.07 -5.91
N SER A 390 -6.17 23.20 -5.27
CA SER A 390 -4.86 23.48 -4.67
C SER A 390 -4.97 23.78 -3.18
N GLY A 391 -3.94 23.39 -2.41
CA GLY A 391 -3.90 23.60 -0.96
C GLY A 391 -4.86 22.69 -0.20
N ILE A 392 -5.41 23.20 0.90
CA ILE A 392 -6.30 22.43 1.80
C ILE A 392 -7.65 22.06 1.17
N HIS A 393 -8.09 22.80 0.15
CA HIS A 393 -9.32 22.52 -0.60
C HIS A 393 -9.35 21.12 -1.23
N LYS A 394 -8.17 20.56 -1.53
CA LYS A 394 -8.04 19.20 -2.07
C LYS A 394 -8.62 18.15 -1.13
N TYR A 395 -8.69 18.42 0.17
CA TYR A 395 -8.94 17.40 1.20
C TYR A 395 -10.35 17.50 1.81
N LEU A 396 -11.18 18.45 1.35
CA LEU A 396 -12.53 18.65 1.90
C LEU A 396 -13.42 17.42 1.72
N TYR A 397 -13.25 16.69 0.62
CA TYR A 397 -14.02 15.45 0.36
C TYR A 397 -13.81 14.38 1.44
N LEU A 398 -12.71 14.43 2.21
CA LEU A 398 -12.41 13.45 3.27
C LEU A 398 -13.37 13.52 4.45
N ILE A 399 -14.04 14.65 4.65
CA ILE A 399 -15.00 14.87 5.75
C ILE A 399 -16.39 15.21 5.24
N GLU A 400 -16.57 15.31 3.93
CA GLU A 400 -17.86 15.60 3.31
C GLU A 400 -18.87 14.50 3.67
N GLY A 401 -20.09 14.89 4.04
CA GLY A 401 -21.17 13.97 4.41
C GLY A 401 -21.04 13.31 5.79
N HIS A 402 -19.98 13.57 6.57
CA HIS A 402 -19.85 12.98 7.90
C HIS A 402 -20.64 13.78 8.95
N PRO A 403 -21.43 13.12 9.82
CA PRO A 403 -22.28 13.81 10.80
C PRO A 403 -21.49 14.40 11.98
N ARG A 404 -20.23 13.99 12.15
CA ARG A 404 -19.30 14.46 13.20
C ARG A 404 -17.90 14.57 12.62
N TYR A 405 -17.13 15.51 13.13
CA TYR A 405 -15.78 15.82 12.69
C TYR A 405 -14.75 15.47 13.76
N PRO A 406 -13.63 14.81 13.40
CA PRO A 406 -12.60 14.46 14.36
C PRO A 406 -11.80 15.72 14.74
N CYS A 407 -11.44 15.82 16.00
CA CYS A 407 -10.68 16.95 16.54
C CYS A 407 -9.81 16.51 17.71
N LEU A 408 -8.69 17.21 17.90
CA LEU A 408 -7.88 17.10 19.10
C LEU A 408 -8.15 18.31 20.00
N LEU A 409 -8.47 18.05 21.27
CA LEU A 409 -8.64 19.06 22.30
C LEU A 409 -7.46 19.04 23.28
N ASN A 410 -7.10 20.22 23.80
CA ASN A 410 -6.19 20.34 24.93
C ASN A 410 -6.90 20.11 26.28
N SER A 411 -6.16 20.25 27.38
CA SER A 411 -6.66 20.09 28.75
C SER A 411 -7.74 21.11 29.16
N GLU A 412 -7.86 22.21 28.43
CA GLU A 412 -8.87 23.25 28.65
C GLU A 412 -10.12 23.05 27.76
N GLY A 413 -10.16 22.00 26.94
CA GLY A 413 -11.27 21.75 26.02
C GLY A 413 -11.25 22.63 24.76
N VAL A 414 -10.12 23.25 24.43
CA VAL A 414 -9.95 24.04 23.20
C VAL A 414 -9.46 23.13 22.07
N VAL A 415 -10.07 23.24 20.89
CA VAL A 415 -9.68 22.48 19.69
C VAL A 415 -8.35 22.99 19.15
N ILE A 416 -7.33 22.14 19.18
CA ILE A 416 -5.97 22.46 18.70
C ILE A 416 -5.71 21.94 17.28
N SER A 417 -6.46 20.93 16.85
CA SER A 417 -6.42 20.42 15.48
C SER A 417 -7.77 19.91 15.00
N PHE A 418 -8.02 20.05 13.70
CA PHE A 418 -9.16 19.48 12.98
C PHE A 418 -8.66 18.63 11.81
N PRO A 419 -8.25 17.36 12.06
CA PRO A 419 -7.80 16.47 11.01
C PRO A 419 -8.96 16.07 10.05
N PRO A 420 -8.70 15.83 8.76
CA PRO A 420 -7.45 16.01 8.04
C PRO A 420 -7.25 17.44 7.48
N ILE A 421 -8.03 18.42 7.93
CA ILE A 421 -8.16 19.74 7.31
C ILE A 421 -7.04 20.69 7.73
N THR A 422 -6.99 21.09 9.00
CA THR A 422 -6.09 22.16 9.46
C THR A 422 -5.81 22.11 10.96
N ASN A 423 -4.71 22.75 11.36
CA ASN A 423 -4.36 23.00 12.75
C ASN A 423 -4.97 24.33 13.22
N SER A 424 -4.95 24.57 14.53
CA SER A 424 -5.32 25.86 15.11
C SER A 424 -4.11 26.80 15.24
N GLU A 425 -4.36 28.10 15.03
CA GLU A 425 -3.37 29.18 15.15
C GLU A 425 -2.70 29.21 16.53
N ILE A 426 -3.40 28.79 17.60
CA ILE A 426 -2.86 28.75 18.97
C ILE A 426 -1.62 27.86 19.11
N SER A 427 -1.52 26.83 18.28
CA SER A 427 -0.44 25.84 18.30
C SER A 427 0.55 26.00 17.15
N LYS A 428 0.50 27.15 16.45
CA LYS A 428 1.30 27.39 15.26
C LYS A 428 2.80 27.36 15.56
N ILE A 429 3.49 26.47 14.85
CA ILE A 429 4.95 26.38 14.79
C ILE A 429 5.56 27.61 14.12
N HIS A 430 6.74 28.00 14.59
CA HIS A 430 7.54 29.08 14.03
C HIS A 430 9.04 28.79 14.21
N THR A 431 9.91 29.67 13.73
CA THR A 431 11.37 29.51 13.82
C THR A 431 11.90 29.40 15.26
N GLY A 432 11.15 29.93 16.24
CA GLY A 432 11.49 29.88 17.66
C GLY A 432 10.94 28.66 18.41
N THR A 433 10.21 27.75 17.73
CA THR A 433 9.66 26.54 18.36
C THR A 433 10.79 25.60 18.76
N LYS A 434 10.92 25.32 20.07
CA LYS A 434 11.94 24.42 20.64
C LYS A 434 11.43 23.01 20.95
N SER A 435 10.13 22.92 21.22
CA SER A 435 9.44 21.69 21.58
C SER A 435 8.23 21.54 20.66
N MET A 436 8.16 20.43 19.95
CA MET A 436 7.12 20.17 18.97
C MET A 436 6.34 18.93 19.37
N PHE A 437 5.02 19.08 19.47
CA PHE A 437 4.12 17.94 19.55
C PHE A 437 3.72 17.54 18.14
N ILE A 438 4.04 16.30 17.76
CA ILE A 438 3.68 15.74 16.47
C ILE A 438 2.52 14.78 16.69
N GLU A 439 1.40 15.05 16.02
CA GLU A 439 0.27 14.13 15.93
C GLU A 439 0.15 13.55 14.52
N VAL A 440 -0.25 12.29 14.43
CA VAL A 440 -0.62 11.66 13.17
C VAL A 440 -1.90 10.87 13.34
N THR A 441 -2.88 11.17 12.47
CA THR A 441 -4.19 10.51 12.46
C THR A 441 -4.42 9.75 11.16
N SER A 442 -5.13 8.62 11.22
CA SER A 442 -5.48 7.81 10.04
C SER A 442 -6.88 7.21 10.18
N SER A 443 -7.61 7.16 9.07
CA SER A 443 -8.86 6.39 8.95
C SER A 443 -8.62 4.97 8.46
N VAL A 444 -7.37 4.61 8.14
CA VAL A 444 -7.01 3.36 7.47
C VAL A 444 -6.30 2.40 8.43
N SER A 445 -5.20 2.83 9.05
CA SER A 445 -4.44 1.94 9.95
C SER A 445 -3.53 2.71 10.92
N LEU A 446 -3.20 2.05 12.04
CA LEU A 446 -2.17 2.53 12.97
C LEU A 446 -0.77 2.54 12.33
N HIS A 447 -0.51 1.59 11.43
CA HIS A 447 0.77 1.50 10.72
C HIS A 447 1.01 2.72 9.85
N ALA A 448 0.00 3.21 9.14
CA ALA A 448 0.07 4.44 8.37
C ALA A 448 0.46 5.64 9.24
N CYS A 449 -0.09 5.74 10.46
CA CYS A 449 0.31 6.78 11.39
C CYS A 449 1.79 6.69 11.75
N LYS A 450 2.25 5.48 12.13
CA LYS A 450 3.64 5.22 12.50
C LYS A 450 4.62 5.51 11.36
N ALA A 451 4.35 5.01 10.16
CA ALA A 451 5.21 5.24 8.99
C ALA A 451 5.33 6.75 8.66
N ALA A 452 4.24 7.51 8.78
CA ALA A 452 4.25 8.94 8.51
C ALA A 452 5.04 9.75 9.56
N ILE A 453 4.92 9.41 10.85
CA ILE A 453 5.69 10.08 11.91
C ILE A 453 7.18 9.69 11.85
N GLU A 454 7.51 8.44 11.51
CA GLU A 454 8.88 7.99 11.29
C GLU A 454 9.55 8.70 10.11
N ALA A 455 8.83 8.81 8.99
CA ALA A 455 9.32 9.55 7.81
C ALA A 455 9.54 11.04 8.15
N LEU A 456 8.65 11.66 8.93
CA LEU A 456 8.84 13.04 9.38
C LEU A 456 10.06 13.19 10.28
N LEU A 457 10.26 12.29 11.25
CA LEU A 457 11.41 12.33 12.16
C LEU A 457 12.73 12.14 11.41
N LYS A 458 12.76 11.24 10.42
CA LYS A 458 13.92 11.03 9.54
C LYS A 458 14.30 12.30 8.78
N GLU A 459 13.33 12.96 8.16
CA GLU A 459 13.59 14.19 7.42
C GLU A 459 13.92 15.35 8.38
N LEU A 460 13.29 15.40 9.55
CA LEU A 460 13.51 16.45 10.54
C LEU A 460 14.96 16.44 11.06
N ILE A 461 15.52 15.28 11.41
CA ILE A 461 16.89 15.20 11.94
C ILE A 461 17.93 15.55 10.89
N VAL A 462 17.73 15.12 9.64
CA VAL A 462 18.61 15.46 8.52
C VAL A 462 18.57 16.96 8.23
N LEU A 463 17.39 17.56 8.35
CA LEU A 463 17.17 18.96 8.04
C LEU A 463 17.72 19.90 9.12
N THR A 464 17.52 19.57 10.41
CA THR A 464 18.09 20.36 11.52
C THR A 464 19.58 20.12 11.68
N GLY A 465 20.07 18.92 11.35
CA GLY A 465 21.46 18.50 11.56
C GLY A 465 21.83 18.34 13.04
N VAL A 466 20.84 18.36 13.93
CA VAL A 466 21.01 18.27 15.39
C VAL A 466 20.30 17.03 15.91
N ASP A 467 20.91 16.36 16.89
CA ASP A 467 20.30 15.24 17.61
C ASP A 467 18.91 15.60 18.15
N LEU A 468 17.96 14.69 17.96
CA LEU A 468 16.59 14.87 18.42
C LEU A 468 16.33 14.06 19.69
N ASP A 469 15.66 14.70 20.65
CA ASP A 469 15.14 14.03 21.83
C ASP A 469 13.64 13.79 21.62
N VAL A 470 13.24 12.53 21.51
CA VAL A 470 11.86 12.11 21.26
C VAL A 470 11.27 11.49 22.52
N THR A 471 10.31 12.16 23.14
CA THR A 471 9.61 11.64 24.31
C THR A 471 8.40 10.82 23.88
N GLN A 472 8.33 9.59 24.40
CA GLN A 472 7.25 8.65 24.16
C GLN A 472 5.93 9.18 24.72
N MET A 473 4.84 9.06 23.97
CA MET A 473 3.49 9.35 24.44
C MET A 473 2.61 8.10 24.44
N ARG A 474 1.63 8.10 25.34
CA ARG A 474 0.66 7.01 25.52
C ARG A 474 -0.72 7.49 25.11
N SER A 475 -1.33 6.77 24.17
CA SER A 475 -2.74 6.89 23.86
C SER A 475 -3.53 5.86 24.68
N VAL A 476 -4.56 6.31 25.37
CA VAL A 476 -5.45 5.50 26.22
C VAL A 476 -6.89 5.66 25.75
N ASP A 477 -7.76 4.69 26.02
CA ASP A 477 -9.21 4.90 25.87
C ASP A 477 -9.80 5.72 27.01
N SER A 478 -11.09 6.04 26.90
CA SER A 478 -11.86 6.78 27.91
C SER A 478 -11.93 6.08 29.28
N GLN A 479 -11.58 4.78 29.37
CA GLN A 479 -11.50 4.02 30.63
C GLN A 479 -10.06 3.92 31.17
N GLY A 480 -9.09 4.54 30.49
CA GLY A 480 -7.67 4.48 30.85
C GLY A 480 -6.92 3.25 30.32
N GLY A 481 -7.57 2.41 29.51
CA GLY A 481 -6.97 1.26 28.86
C GLY A 481 -5.96 1.68 27.80
N LEU A 482 -4.77 1.09 27.83
CA LEU A 482 -3.70 1.43 26.89
C LEU A 482 -4.07 1.03 25.46
N LYS A 483 -4.07 1.99 24.52
CA LYS A 483 -4.29 1.75 23.10
C LYS A 483 -2.99 1.65 22.33
N VAL A 484 -2.16 2.68 22.44
CA VAL A 484 -0.93 2.82 21.66
C VAL A 484 0.13 3.50 22.50
N VAL A 485 1.37 3.08 22.31
CA VAL A 485 2.56 3.76 22.82
C VAL A 485 3.47 4.04 21.65
N TYR A 486 3.93 5.28 21.51
CA TYR A 486 4.84 5.67 20.44
C TYR A 486 5.84 6.73 20.88
N PRO A 487 7.13 6.62 20.53
CA PRO A 487 7.76 5.45 19.89
C PRO A 487 7.88 4.29 20.87
N SER A 488 7.52 3.07 20.44
CA SER A 488 7.75 1.83 21.18
C SER A 488 9.13 1.23 20.85
N LYS A 489 9.48 0.08 21.45
CA LYS A 489 10.75 -0.62 21.19
C LYS A 489 10.94 -1.06 19.74
N THR A 490 9.85 -1.21 18.98
CA THR A 490 9.86 -1.66 17.58
C THR A 490 9.70 -0.53 16.57
N ASP A 491 9.58 0.72 17.02
CA ASP A 491 9.42 1.90 16.16
C ASP A 491 10.78 2.62 16.03
N LEU A 492 10.92 3.52 15.04
CA LEU A 492 12.16 4.24 14.72
C LEU A 492 13.30 3.30 14.29
N CYS A 493 13.01 2.40 13.35
CA CYS A 493 14.01 1.53 12.72
C CYS A 493 14.45 2.14 11.39
N PHE A 494 15.54 2.91 11.38
CA PHE A 494 16.07 3.52 10.16
C PHE A 494 17.12 2.62 9.48
N GLU A 495 16.97 2.41 8.17
CA GLU A 495 17.95 1.71 7.35
C GLU A 495 19.12 2.62 6.93
N GLY A 496 20.33 2.08 6.78
CA GLY A 496 21.46 2.77 6.15
C GLY A 496 22.52 3.40 7.07
N GLY A 497 22.47 3.16 8.39
CA GLY A 497 23.54 3.54 9.32
C GLY A 497 23.73 5.04 9.58
N GLU A 498 22.91 5.92 8.99
CA GLU A 498 23.07 7.37 9.16
C GLU A 498 22.47 7.93 10.46
N ILE A 499 21.46 7.25 11.02
CA ILE A 499 20.75 7.67 12.24
C ILE A 499 20.83 6.57 13.30
N LYS A 500 21.45 6.88 14.44
CA LYS A 500 21.46 6.02 15.63
C LYS A 500 20.24 6.29 16.49
N VAL A 501 19.53 5.27 16.93
CA VAL A 501 18.42 5.44 17.90
C VAL A 501 18.82 4.87 19.26
N VAL A 502 18.98 5.75 20.24
CA VAL A 502 19.29 5.42 21.64
C VAL A 502 18.00 5.49 22.45
N ARG A 503 17.78 4.57 23.38
CA ARG A 503 16.58 4.54 24.24
C ARG A 503 17.03 4.45 25.70
N ASP A 504 16.37 5.20 26.57
CA ASP A 504 16.59 5.15 28.03
C ASP A 504 16.21 3.80 28.65
#